data_AF-A0A2V8CVM5-F1
#
_entry.id   AF-A0A2V8CVM5-F1
#
_cell.length_a   1.000
_cell.length_b   1.000
_cell.length_c   1.000
_cell.angle_alpha   90.00
_cell.angle_beta   90.00
_cell.angle_gamma   90.00
#
_symmetry.space_group_name_H-M   'P 1'
#
loop_
_entity.id
_entity.type
_entity.pdbx_description
1 polymer ?
#
loop_
_entity_poly.entity_id
_entity_poly.type
_entity_poly.pdbx_seq_one_letter_code
_entity_poly.pdbx_strand_id
1 'polypeptide(L)'
;MTARPAIVLLPLLLVATTAAGPSHVAALVAAPNADGVAITLSTDGGMGADHPFVRPLGPSGRACATCHVPAEGWSLVPAEVQRRFEATAGLDPLFQPHDAAVSPRADVTSLEARRRAYALLLDRGLIRVGLPLPAESEFELSAVDDPYRFARAAELSLFRRPLPATNLKFLTSVMWDGRESRDRRGVLSDLLSQATGAARRHGQGAILDDEQRRVLVSFERTLLTAQSHDRRVGALDGERAVGGPRSLLTQPFQFAINSVLDQTGRPPTRHVFSLFDAWTASADEGRRAIARGQTLFNERSLGPRRATCSGCHNAPNVGSSSTGAFFEGVAGQPD
;
A
#
# COMPACT_ATOMS: atom_id res chain seq x y z
N MET A 1 21.74 -14.35 -81.25
CA MET A 1 22.25 -13.45 -80.18
C MET A 1 21.26 -13.51 -79.03
N THR A 2 21.49 -14.41 -78.07
CA THR A 2 20.53 -14.77 -77.02
C THR A 2 21.10 -14.39 -75.66
N ALA A 3 20.36 -13.57 -74.92
CA ALA A 3 20.73 -12.97 -73.65
C ALA A 3 20.83 -14.02 -72.51
N ARG A 4 21.84 -13.87 -71.65
CA ARG A 4 21.99 -14.62 -70.39
C ARG A 4 21.15 -13.95 -69.29
N PRO A 5 20.41 -14.69 -68.45
CA PRO A 5 19.81 -14.11 -67.25
C PRO A 5 20.87 -14.09 -66.12
N ALA A 6 21.00 -12.93 -65.47
CA ALA A 6 21.80 -12.78 -64.26
C ALA A 6 20.97 -13.27 -63.06
N ILE A 7 21.44 -14.31 -62.37
CA ILE A 7 20.87 -14.78 -61.11
C ILE A 7 21.48 -13.92 -60.00
N VAL A 8 20.65 -13.06 -59.40
CA VAL A 8 21.02 -12.31 -58.19
C VAL A 8 20.73 -13.21 -56.99
N LEU A 9 21.77 -13.69 -56.31
CA LEU A 9 21.63 -14.31 -54.98
C LEU A 9 21.39 -13.19 -53.94
N LEU A 10 20.17 -13.11 -53.42
CA LEU A 10 19.88 -12.31 -52.23
C LEU A 10 20.33 -13.11 -50.99
N PRO A 11 21.15 -12.54 -50.08
CA PRO A 11 21.47 -13.22 -48.84
C PRO A 11 20.23 -13.26 -47.96
N LEU A 12 19.78 -14.46 -47.61
CA LEU A 12 18.70 -14.68 -46.65
C LEU A 12 19.24 -14.32 -45.25
N LEU A 13 18.99 -13.08 -44.81
CA LEU A 13 19.24 -12.70 -43.42
C LEU A 13 18.23 -13.43 -42.54
N LEU A 14 18.69 -14.47 -41.84
CA LEU A 14 17.96 -15.05 -40.72
C LEU A 14 17.99 -14.03 -39.58
N VAL A 15 16.99 -13.14 -39.53
CA VAL A 15 16.73 -12.36 -38.32
C VAL A 15 16.15 -13.34 -37.31
N ALA A 16 16.98 -13.85 -36.41
CA ALA A 16 16.50 -14.47 -35.20
C ALA A 16 15.79 -13.37 -34.40
N THR A 17 14.47 -13.28 -34.56
CA THR A 17 13.63 -12.56 -33.62
C THR A 17 13.76 -13.31 -32.30
N THR A 18 14.64 -12.84 -31.42
CA THR A 18 14.49 -13.13 -30.00
C THR A 18 13.14 -12.54 -29.64
N ALA A 19 12.10 -13.37 -29.65
CA ALA A 19 10.87 -13.05 -28.95
C ALA A 19 11.30 -12.70 -27.52
N ALA A 20 11.23 -11.42 -27.17
CA ALA A 20 11.40 -11.01 -25.80
C ALA A 20 10.32 -11.76 -25.02
N GLY A 21 10.74 -12.81 -24.30
CA GLY A 21 9.87 -13.47 -23.33
C GLY A 21 9.31 -12.41 -22.36
N PRO A 22 8.19 -12.69 -21.70
CA PRO A 22 7.60 -11.73 -20.76
C PRO A 22 8.69 -11.26 -19.81
N SER A 23 8.93 -9.95 -19.77
CA SER A 23 9.92 -9.29 -18.94
C SER A 23 9.83 -9.87 -17.53
N HIS A 24 10.80 -10.71 -17.13
CA HIS A 24 10.79 -11.30 -15.80
C HIS A 24 11.15 -10.19 -14.82
N VAL A 25 10.14 -9.49 -14.31
CA VAL A 25 10.31 -8.54 -13.21
C VAL A 25 10.79 -9.32 -12.01
N ALA A 26 12.02 -9.05 -11.58
CA ALA A 26 12.62 -9.66 -10.40
C ALA A 26 11.95 -9.12 -9.13
N ALA A 27 11.99 -9.92 -8.05
CA ALA A 27 11.58 -9.44 -6.74
C ALA A 27 12.50 -8.32 -6.28
N LEU A 28 11.93 -7.15 -6.00
CA LEU A 28 12.64 -6.06 -5.34
C LEU A 28 12.84 -6.39 -3.85
N VAL A 29 11.83 -7.02 -3.23
CA VAL A 29 11.86 -7.43 -1.82
C VAL A 29 11.23 -8.81 -1.69
N ALA A 30 11.87 -9.67 -0.91
CA ALA A 30 11.25 -10.84 -0.31
C ALA A 30 11.22 -10.63 1.20
N ALA A 31 10.01 -10.59 1.77
CA ALA A 31 9.74 -10.27 3.17
C ALA A 31 9.16 -11.52 3.86
N PRO A 32 9.99 -12.32 4.56
CA PRO A 32 9.49 -13.39 5.41
C PRO A 32 8.56 -12.82 6.47
N ASN A 33 7.43 -13.48 6.68
CA ASN A 33 6.49 -13.14 7.73
C ASN A 33 6.04 -14.41 8.43
N ALA A 34 5.17 -14.27 9.44
CA ALA A 34 4.67 -15.42 10.16
C ALA A 34 4.15 -16.47 9.18
N ASP A 35 3.32 -16.07 8.21
CA ASP A 35 2.59 -16.96 7.31
C ASP A 35 3.36 -17.46 6.09
N GLY A 36 4.60 -17.02 5.88
CA GLY A 36 5.43 -17.44 4.76
C GLY A 36 6.26 -16.28 4.23
N VAL A 37 6.05 -15.89 2.98
CA VAL A 37 6.80 -14.80 2.34
C VAL A 37 5.89 -13.90 1.51
N ALA A 38 5.94 -12.60 1.78
CA ALA A 38 5.44 -11.57 0.89
C ALA A 38 6.52 -11.13 -0.09
N ILE A 39 6.14 -10.89 -1.34
CA ILE A 39 7.06 -10.39 -2.37
C ILE A 39 6.57 -9.02 -2.84
N THR A 40 7.52 -8.10 -3.00
CA THR A 40 7.30 -6.86 -3.74
C THR A 40 8.03 -6.93 -5.07
N LEU A 41 7.31 -6.64 -6.15
CA LEU A 41 7.85 -6.36 -7.48
C LEU A 41 7.87 -4.84 -7.70
N SER A 42 8.78 -4.35 -8.53
CA SER A 42 8.71 -3.00 -9.09
C SER A 42 8.84 -3.06 -10.61
N THR A 43 7.96 -2.35 -11.32
CA THR A 43 8.03 -2.24 -12.78
C THR A 43 9.08 -1.26 -13.29
N ASP A 44 9.76 -0.52 -12.42
CA ASP A 44 10.71 0.56 -12.79
C ASP A 44 12.08 0.41 -12.08
N GLY A 45 12.36 -0.77 -11.52
CA GLY A 45 13.61 -1.07 -10.84
C GLY A 45 13.57 -0.85 -9.33
N GLY A 46 14.74 -0.68 -8.70
CA GLY A 46 14.88 -0.62 -7.25
C GLY A 46 15.26 0.75 -6.71
N MET A 47 15.34 0.86 -5.39
CA MET A 47 15.89 2.03 -4.71
C MET A 47 17.40 1.84 -4.52
N GLY A 48 18.20 2.43 -5.41
CA GLY A 48 19.63 2.61 -5.15
C GLY A 48 19.88 3.52 -3.94
N ALA A 49 21.12 3.58 -3.46
CA ALA A 49 21.50 4.37 -2.29
C ALA A 49 21.17 5.88 -2.43
N ASP A 50 21.16 6.40 -3.65
CA ASP A 50 20.87 7.81 -3.94
C ASP A 50 19.39 8.11 -4.18
N HIS A 51 18.52 7.09 -4.16
CA HIS A 51 17.10 7.27 -4.43
C HIS A 51 16.45 8.17 -3.36
N PRO A 52 15.63 9.19 -3.72
CA PRO A 52 15.02 10.11 -2.75
C PRO A 52 14.26 9.43 -1.61
N PHE A 53 13.69 8.25 -1.87
CA PHE A 53 12.95 7.47 -0.87
C PHE A 53 13.80 7.01 0.32
N VAL A 54 15.11 6.81 0.14
CA VAL A 54 16.04 6.37 1.20
C VAL A 54 16.91 7.51 1.74
N ARG A 55 16.83 8.70 1.14
CA ARG A 55 17.59 9.87 1.59
C ARG A 55 16.85 10.63 2.69
N PRO A 56 17.57 11.16 3.70
CA PRO A 56 16.98 12.05 4.68
C PRO A 56 16.29 13.26 4.03
N LEU A 57 15.05 13.52 4.42
CA LEU A 57 14.22 14.59 3.85
C LEU A 57 14.60 15.97 4.40
N GLY A 58 15.06 16.04 5.66
CA GLY A 58 15.30 17.29 6.36
C GLY A 58 15.85 17.08 7.78
N PRO A 59 15.74 18.09 8.67
CA PRO A 59 16.37 18.10 9.99
C PRO A 59 16.05 16.90 10.89
N SER A 60 14.89 16.25 10.70
CA SER A 60 14.54 15.03 11.44
C SER A 60 15.46 13.83 11.15
N GLY A 61 16.26 13.89 10.09
CA GLY A 61 17.05 12.76 9.62
C GLY A 61 16.24 11.60 9.02
N ARG A 62 14.90 11.69 9.01
CA ARG A 62 14.04 10.65 8.44
C ARG A 62 14.02 10.68 6.92
N ALA A 63 14.05 9.50 6.33
CA ALA A 63 13.71 9.25 4.93
C ALA A 63 12.29 8.64 4.84
N CYS A 64 11.72 8.53 3.64
CA CYS A 64 10.46 7.79 3.45
C CYS A 64 10.62 6.34 3.94
N ALA A 65 11.76 5.70 3.63
CA ALA A 65 12.12 4.35 4.08
C ALA A 65 12.27 4.20 5.60
N THR A 66 12.36 5.29 6.37
CA THR A 66 12.36 5.22 7.84
C THR A 66 11.02 4.71 8.36
N CYS A 67 9.92 5.07 7.70
CA CYS A 67 8.55 4.70 8.10
C CYS A 67 7.90 3.70 7.14
N HIS A 68 8.31 3.65 5.88
CA HIS A 68 7.79 2.74 4.86
C HIS A 68 8.81 1.62 4.61
N VAL A 69 8.97 0.75 5.60
CA VAL A 69 10.04 -0.25 5.59
C VAL A 69 9.71 -1.36 4.57
N PRO A 70 10.55 -1.61 3.55
CA PRO A 70 10.19 -2.55 2.49
C PRO A 70 9.96 -3.98 2.98
N ALA A 71 10.79 -4.45 3.92
CA ALA A 71 10.64 -5.77 4.55
C ALA A 71 9.38 -5.91 5.42
N GLU A 72 8.73 -4.79 5.78
CA GLU A 72 7.52 -4.76 6.61
C GLU A 72 6.29 -4.36 5.80
N GLY A 73 6.27 -4.74 4.51
CA GLY A 73 5.17 -4.43 3.60
C GLY A 73 5.02 -2.93 3.31
N TRP A 74 6.14 -2.20 3.29
CA TRP A 74 6.18 -0.75 3.01
C TRP A 74 5.42 0.09 4.03
N SER A 75 5.33 -0.41 5.26
CA SER A 75 4.67 0.24 6.40
C SER A 75 5.59 0.15 7.62
N LEU A 76 5.02 0.50 8.78
CA LEU A 76 5.70 0.49 10.07
C LEU A 76 5.00 -0.49 11.02
N VAL A 77 5.73 -1.49 11.49
CA VAL A 77 5.19 -2.52 12.40
C VAL A 77 5.91 -2.50 13.76
N PRO A 78 5.23 -2.86 14.86
CA PRO A 78 5.81 -2.83 16.21
C PRO A 78 7.14 -3.57 16.35
N ALA A 79 7.24 -4.78 15.78
CA ALA A 79 8.44 -5.62 15.92
C ALA A 79 9.70 -4.92 15.36
N GLU A 80 9.59 -4.31 14.18
CA GLU A 80 10.68 -3.56 13.56
C GLU A 80 11.02 -2.29 14.35
N VAL A 81 10.01 -1.58 14.86
CA VAL A 81 10.23 -0.41 15.73
C VAL A 81 11.00 -0.81 16.99
N GLN A 82 10.57 -1.87 17.68
CA GLN A 82 11.20 -2.35 18.91
C GLN A 82 12.66 -2.73 18.66
N ARG A 83 12.93 -3.45 17.56
CA ARG A 83 14.30 -3.79 17.14
C ARG A 83 15.18 -2.56 16.93
N ARG A 84 14.68 -1.53 16.25
CA ARG A 84 15.42 -0.26 16.07
C ARG A 84 15.65 0.46 17.39
N PHE A 85 14.66 0.47 18.27
CA PHE A 85 14.76 1.10 19.57
C PHE A 85 15.87 0.44 20.40
N GLU A 86 15.87 -0.89 20.50
CA GLU A 86 16.87 -1.65 21.23
C GLU A 86 18.28 -1.45 20.65
N ALA A 87 18.41 -1.52 19.33
CA ALA A 87 19.69 -1.35 18.64
C ALA A 87 20.30 0.04 18.80
N THR A 88 19.48 1.08 19.00
CA THR A 88 19.93 2.49 19.03
C THR A 88 19.68 3.17 20.36
N ALA A 89 19.19 2.44 21.37
CA ALA A 89 18.62 3.01 22.59
C ALA A 89 17.48 4.04 22.32
N GLY A 90 16.82 4.01 21.16
CA GLY A 90 15.83 5.02 20.77
C GLY A 90 16.43 6.31 20.22
N LEU A 91 17.60 6.22 19.58
CA LEU A 91 18.28 7.34 18.90
C LEU A 91 18.19 7.26 17.37
N ASP A 92 17.61 6.18 16.82
CA ASP A 92 17.30 6.09 15.38
C ASP A 92 16.44 7.29 14.94
N PRO A 93 16.63 7.83 13.71
CA PRO A 93 15.82 8.94 13.20
C PRO A 93 14.30 8.71 13.24
N LEU A 94 13.82 7.47 13.33
CA LEU A 94 12.41 7.17 13.58
C LEU A 94 11.87 7.81 14.87
N PHE A 95 12.71 7.86 15.92
CA PHE A 95 12.34 8.28 17.27
C PHE A 95 12.48 9.79 17.44
N GLN A 96 11.51 10.52 16.91
CA GLN A 96 11.44 11.97 16.99
C GLN A 96 10.40 12.45 18.02
N PRO A 97 10.75 13.30 19.00
CA PRO A 97 9.79 13.77 20.00
C PRO A 97 8.56 14.45 19.39
N HIS A 98 8.73 15.22 18.30
CA HIS A 98 7.65 16.07 17.78
C HIS A 98 6.42 15.29 17.30
N ASP A 99 6.58 14.08 16.78
CA ASP A 99 5.49 13.27 16.23
C ASP A 99 5.58 11.75 16.46
N ALA A 100 6.71 11.20 16.91
CA ALA A 100 6.81 9.79 17.26
C ALA A 100 6.50 9.54 18.75
N ALA A 101 6.62 10.57 19.59
CA ALA A 101 6.30 10.46 21.00
C ALA A 101 4.80 10.63 21.27
N VAL A 102 4.36 10.11 22.42
CA VAL A 102 3.01 10.28 22.96
C VAL A 102 2.63 11.75 23.19
N SER A 103 3.64 12.61 23.34
CA SER A 103 3.52 14.07 23.42
C SER A 103 4.81 14.70 22.88
N PRO A 104 4.76 15.84 22.18
CA PRO A 104 5.95 16.56 21.75
C PRO A 104 6.75 17.16 22.90
N ARG A 105 6.23 17.09 24.13
CA ARG A 105 6.92 17.49 25.38
C ARG A 105 7.42 16.31 26.20
N ALA A 106 7.31 15.08 25.69
CA ALA A 106 7.76 13.91 26.41
C ALA A 106 9.27 13.97 26.67
N ASP A 107 9.68 13.53 27.87
CA ASP A 107 11.08 13.44 28.24
C ASP A 107 11.77 12.32 27.45
N VAL A 108 12.91 12.64 26.83
CA VAL A 108 13.74 11.72 26.04
C VAL A 108 15.20 11.71 26.50
N THR A 109 15.48 12.29 27.67
CA THR A 109 16.85 12.49 28.20
C THR A 109 17.55 11.19 28.59
N SER A 110 16.80 10.15 28.97
CA SER A 110 17.31 8.82 29.33
C SER A 110 16.68 7.72 28.48
N LEU A 111 17.28 6.53 28.48
CA LEU A 111 16.73 5.34 27.80
C LEU A 111 15.30 5.02 28.30
N GLU A 112 15.10 5.00 29.61
CA GLU A 112 13.79 4.73 30.20
C GLU A 112 12.77 5.83 29.91
N ALA A 113 13.22 7.09 29.86
CA ALA A 113 12.36 8.20 29.43
C ALA A 113 11.94 8.03 27.96
N ARG A 114 12.88 7.73 27.04
CA ARG A 114 12.60 7.43 25.63
C ARG A 114 11.62 6.26 25.47
N ARG A 115 11.76 5.19 26.27
CA ARG A 115 10.86 4.04 26.23
C ARG A 115 9.42 4.45 26.54
N ARG A 116 9.22 5.31 27.55
CA ARG A 116 7.89 5.86 27.87
C ARG A 116 7.41 6.86 26.83
N ALA A 117 8.29 7.74 26.36
CA ALA A 117 7.96 8.76 25.36
C ALA A 117 7.46 8.13 24.06
N TYR A 118 8.05 7.02 23.62
CA TYR A 118 7.72 6.36 22.36
C TYR A 118 6.80 5.13 22.52
N ALA A 119 6.09 5.00 23.64
CA ALA A 119 5.30 3.80 23.96
C ALA A 119 4.28 3.42 22.86
N LEU A 120 3.50 4.38 22.34
CA LEU A 120 2.52 4.08 21.28
C LEU A 120 3.18 3.72 19.93
N LEU A 121 4.37 4.24 19.67
CA LEU A 121 5.16 3.85 18.52
C LEU A 121 5.69 2.41 18.69
N LEU A 122 6.24 2.09 19.86
CA LEU A 122 6.79 0.77 20.21
C LEU A 122 5.73 -0.33 20.24
N ASP A 123 4.57 -0.06 20.83
CA ASP A 123 3.55 -1.09 21.08
C ASP A 123 2.62 -1.28 19.88
N ARG A 124 2.39 -0.22 19.10
CA ARG A 124 1.34 -0.19 18.07
C ARG A 124 1.81 0.28 16.69
N GLY A 125 3.03 0.82 16.58
CA GLY A 125 3.56 1.37 15.32
C GLY A 125 2.84 2.66 14.90
N LEU A 126 2.42 3.49 15.87
CA LEU A 126 1.62 4.69 15.62
C LEU A 126 2.47 5.97 15.66
N ILE A 127 2.26 6.83 14.66
CA ILE A 127 2.78 8.19 14.61
C ILE A 127 1.68 9.14 15.06
N ARG A 128 2.04 10.11 15.91
CA ARG A 128 1.18 11.19 16.38
C ARG A 128 0.96 12.21 15.27
N VAL A 129 -0.29 12.64 15.13
CA VAL A 129 -0.71 13.72 14.25
C VAL A 129 -1.45 14.74 15.11
N GLY A 130 -0.77 15.85 15.40
CA GLY A 130 -1.38 17.00 16.06
C GLY A 130 -2.33 17.73 15.11
N LEU A 131 -3.61 17.85 15.47
CA LEU A 131 -4.60 18.64 14.72
C LEU A 131 -5.33 19.59 15.67
N PRO A 132 -5.52 20.87 15.32
CA PRO A 132 -6.43 21.74 16.07
C PRO A 132 -7.88 21.30 15.85
N LEU A 133 -8.76 21.68 16.78
CA LEU A 133 -10.18 21.75 16.46
C LEU A 133 -10.38 22.69 15.26
N PRO A 134 -11.18 22.29 14.26
CA PRO A 134 -11.56 23.19 13.16
C PRO A 134 -12.21 24.48 13.69
N ALA A 135 -11.91 25.63 13.09
CA ALA A 135 -12.49 26.91 13.52
C ALA A 135 -14.03 26.92 13.43
N GLU A 136 -14.58 26.30 12.39
CA GLU A 136 -16.02 26.21 12.12
C GLU A 136 -16.62 24.90 12.64
N SER A 137 -16.16 24.41 13.80
CA SER A 137 -16.72 23.19 14.40
C SER A 137 -18.10 23.47 14.98
N GLU A 138 -19.09 22.62 14.67
CA GLU A 138 -20.42 22.63 15.31
C GLU A 138 -20.41 22.01 16.72
N PHE A 139 -19.22 21.76 17.27
CA PHE A 139 -18.97 21.15 18.56
C PHE A 139 -17.77 21.83 19.24
N GLU A 140 -17.73 21.76 20.57
CA GLU A 140 -16.61 22.23 21.37
C GLU A 140 -15.95 21.08 22.16
N LEU A 141 -14.72 21.31 22.61
CA LEU A 141 -14.05 20.40 23.54
C LEU A 141 -14.40 20.77 24.97
N SER A 142 -15.33 20.03 25.57
CA SER A 142 -15.81 20.30 26.92
C SER A 142 -14.88 19.80 28.04
N ALA A 143 -14.13 18.73 27.80
CA ALA A 143 -13.14 18.18 28.75
C ALA A 143 -12.07 17.34 28.03
N VAL A 144 -10.92 17.15 28.68
CA VAL A 144 -9.83 16.27 28.21
C VAL A 144 -9.45 15.31 29.33
N ASP A 145 -9.49 14.01 29.03
CA ASP A 145 -8.85 12.95 29.81
C ASP A 145 -7.74 12.34 28.96
N ASP A 146 -6.54 12.93 29.05
CA ASP A 146 -5.35 12.51 28.30
C ASP A 146 -4.28 12.05 29.29
N PRO A 147 -3.90 10.75 29.30
CA PRO A 147 -2.87 10.24 30.20
C PRO A 147 -1.50 10.90 29.97
N TYR A 148 -1.28 11.49 28.78
CA TYR A 148 -0.04 12.19 28.42
C TYR A 148 -0.10 13.71 28.64
N ARG A 149 -1.25 14.22 29.10
CA ARG A 149 -1.48 15.62 29.51
C ARG A 149 -1.04 16.66 28.47
N PHE A 150 -1.26 16.37 27.19
CA PHE A 150 -0.87 17.26 26.09
C PHE A 150 -2.05 17.73 25.25
N ALA A 151 -3.03 16.86 25.00
CA ALA A 151 -4.17 17.18 24.15
C ALA A 151 -4.96 18.39 24.67
N ARG A 152 -5.32 19.30 23.77
CA ARG A 152 -6.13 20.50 24.04
C ARG A 152 -6.82 20.95 22.77
N ALA A 153 -7.76 21.88 22.85
CA ALA A 153 -8.50 22.39 21.68
C ALA A 153 -7.58 22.87 20.55
N ALA A 154 -6.45 23.51 20.90
CA ALA A 154 -5.45 23.95 19.93
C ALA A 154 -4.65 22.81 19.28
N GLU A 155 -4.58 21.63 19.90
CA GLU A 155 -3.88 20.47 19.37
C GLU A 155 -4.36 19.17 20.04
N LEU A 156 -5.25 18.46 19.36
CA LEU A 156 -5.61 17.08 19.67
C LEU A 156 -4.48 16.14 19.23
N SER A 157 -4.25 15.07 19.98
CA SER A 157 -3.27 14.04 19.62
C SER A 157 -3.97 12.81 19.04
N LEU A 158 -3.92 12.70 17.71
CA LEU A 158 -4.43 11.55 16.98
C LEU A 158 -3.26 10.62 16.66
N PHE A 159 -3.48 9.31 16.71
CA PHE A 159 -2.42 8.34 16.49
C PHE A 159 -2.82 7.40 15.36
N ARG A 160 -1.96 7.27 14.35
CA ARG A 160 -2.21 6.39 13.21
C ARG A 160 -0.93 5.80 12.67
N ARG A 161 -1.03 4.60 12.11
CA ARG A 161 0.08 3.95 11.41
C ARG A 161 0.27 4.60 10.03
N PRO A 162 1.51 4.79 9.56
CA PRO A 162 1.79 5.11 8.17
C PRO A 162 1.13 4.10 7.22
N LEU A 163 0.39 4.59 6.22
CA LEU A 163 -0.21 3.74 5.19
C LEU A 163 0.89 3.04 4.37
N PRO A 164 0.69 1.81 3.88
CA PRO A 164 1.65 1.17 2.99
C PRO A 164 1.91 1.99 1.73
N ALA A 165 3.18 2.13 1.34
CA ALA A 165 3.60 2.85 0.12
C ALA A 165 3.72 1.91 -1.11
N THR A 166 2.81 0.94 -1.24
CA THR A 166 2.80 -0.06 -2.32
C THR A 166 1.37 -0.30 -2.79
N ASN A 167 1.20 -0.87 -3.99
CA ASN A 167 -0.10 -1.11 -4.62
C ASN A 167 -0.89 0.17 -4.92
N LEU A 168 -0.22 1.33 -4.92
CA LEU A 168 -0.88 2.64 -5.06
C LEU A 168 -1.56 2.84 -6.42
N LYS A 169 -1.20 2.05 -7.44
CA LYS A 169 -1.88 2.07 -8.75
C LYS A 169 -3.36 1.67 -8.69
N PHE A 170 -3.79 1.02 -7.60
CA PHE A 170 -5.16 0.57 -7.38
C PHE A 170 -5.94 1.45 -6.38
N LEU A 171 -5.42 2.63 -6.05
CA LEU A 171 -6.11 3.59 -5.21
C LEU A 171 -7.12 4.42 -5.98
N THR A 172 -8.18 4.81 -5.29
CA THR A 172 -9.24 5.73 -5.73
C THR A 172 -9.42 6.90 -4.77
N SER A 173 -8.85 6.81 -3.57
CA SER A 173 -8.78 7.85 -2.56
C SER A 173 -7.46 7.76 -1.79
N VAL A 174 -6.93 8.90 -1.34
CA VAL A 174 -5.66 8.99 -0.62
C VAL A 174 -5.90 9.44 0.82
N MET A 175 -5.23 8.76 1.76
CA MET A 175 -5.41 8.81 3.21
C MET A 175 -6.63 8.04 3.73
N TRP A 176 -6.57 7.62 5.01
CA TRP A 176 -7.65 6.90 5.71
C TRP A 176 -9.01 7.60 5.69
N ASP A 177 -9.01 8.93 5.65
CA ASP A 177 -10.17 9.83 5.69
C ASP A 177 -10.48 10.44 4.31
N GLY A 178 -9.77 10.01 3.26
CA GLY A 178 -9.89 10.52 1.90
C GLY A 178 -9.61 12.01 1.74
N ARG A 179 -9.00 12.68 2.73
CA ARG A 179 -8.93 14.14 2.76
C ARG A 179 -8.13 14.76 1.61
N GLU A 180 -7.16 14.04 1.06
CA GLU A 180 -6.37 14.52 -0.08
C GLU A 180 -7.22 14.49 -1.37
N SER A 181 -8.23 13.63 -1.43
CA SER A 181 -9.07 13.38 -2.61
C SER A 181 -10.39 14.15 -2.65
N ARG A 182 -10.66 15.01 -1.65
CA ARG A 182 -11.92 15.79 -1.55
C ARG A 182 -12.19 16.66 -2.77
N ASP A 183 -11.13 17.24 -3.33
CA ASP A 183 -11.23 18.17 -4.46
C ASP A 183 -11.28 17.46 -5.82
N ARG A 184 -11.29 16.12 -5.83
CA ARG A 184 -11.39 15.28 -7.04
C ARG A 184 -10.39 15.64 -8.14
N ARG A 185 -9.17 16.06 -7.75
CA ARG A 185 -8.07 16.38 -8.68
C ARG A 185 -7.44 15.13 -9.33
N GLY A 186 -7.80 13.96 -8.83
CA GLY A 186 -7.29 12.66 -9.29
C GLY A 186 -6.14 12.17 -8.42
N VAL A 187 -6.06 10.85 -8.27
CA VAL A 187 -5.16 10.16 -7.31
C VAL A 187 -3.69 10.56 -7.46
N LEU A 188 -3.22 10.83 -8.68
CA LEU A 188 -1.84 11.28 -8.88
C LEU A 188 -1.57 12.65 -8.23
N SER A 189 -2.48 13.62 -8.40
CA SER A 189 -2.38 14.93 -7.75
C SER A 189 -2.46 14.79 -6.23
N ASP A 190 -3.34 13.92 -5.75
CA ASP A 190 -3.53 13.66 -4.33
C ASP A 190 -2.28 13.03 -3.69
N LEU A 191 -1.62 12.08 -4.37
CA LEU A 191 -0.36 11.50 -3.91
C LEU A 191 0.79 12.53 -3.88
N LEU A 192 0.88 13.42 -4.87
CA LEU A 192 1.88 14.50 -4.88
C LEU A 192 1.66 15.50 -3.73
N SER A 193 0.39 15.84 -3.45
CA SER A 193 -0.01 16.64 -2.29
C SER A 193 0.37 15.93 -0.98
N GLN A 194 0.02 14.66 -0.86
CA GLN A 194 0.30 13.84 0.31
C GLN A 194 1.81 13.76 0.59
N ALA A 195 2.62 13.50 -0.43
CA ALA A 195 4.08 13.44 -0.31
C ALA A 195 4.66 14.77 0.19
N THR A 196 4.15 15.90 -0.31
CA THR A 196 4.52 17.25 0.14
C THR A 196 4.18 17.45 1.62
N GLY A 197 2.95 17.09 2.02
CA GLY A 197 2.49 17.21 3.40
C GLY A 197 3.27 16.31 4.37
N ALA A 198 3.59 15.08 3.94
CA ALA A 198 4.38 14.13 4.71
C ALA A 198 5.81 14.63 4.92
N ALA A 199 6.49 15.10 3.86
CA ALA A 199 7.83 15.67 3.96
C ALA A 199 7.85 16.90 4.88
N ARG A 200 6.90 17.83 4.71
CA ARG A 200 6.85 19.03 5.55
C ARG A 200 6.61 18.69 7.02
N ARG A 201 5.67 17.79 7.33
CA ARG A 201 5.36 17.44 8.73
C ARG A 201 6.46 16.58 9.34
N HIS A 202 6.73 15.43 8.73
CA HIS A 202 7.62 14.41 9.31
C HIS A 202 9.10 14.71 9.07
N GLY A 203 9.42 15.47 8.03
CA GLY A 203 10.77 15.98 7.78
C GLY A 203 11.10 17.27 8.53
N GLN A 204 10.20 17.80 9.37
CA GLN A 204 10.34 19.07 10.11
C GLN A 204 10.63 20.28 9.21
N GLY A 205 9.72 20.54 8.27
CA GLY A 205 9.80 21.67 7.34
C GLY A 205 10.53 21.35 6.04
N ALA A 206 10.87 20.08 5.79
CA ALA A 206 11.44 19.64 4.52
C ALA A 206 10.52 20.06 3.34
N ILE A 207 11.16 20.55 2.28
CA ILE A 207 10.50 20.95 1.04
C ILE A 207 10.99 20.00 -0.04
N LEU A 208 10.05 19.35 -0.72
CA LEU A 208 10.33 18.56 -1.90
C LEU A 208 10.14 19.43 -3.14
N ASP A 209 11.12 19.45 -4.04
CA ASP A 209 10.93 20.05 -5.35
C ASP A 209 10.00 19.19 -6.25
N ASP A 210 9.62 19.72 -7.40
CA ASP A 210 8.74 19.05 -8.37
C ASP A 210 9.26 17.70 -8.83
N GLU A 211 10.57 17.60 -9.07
CA GLU A 211 11.20 16.39 -9.59
C GLU A 211 11.21 15.31 -8.51
N GLN A 212 11.65 15.65 -7.30
CA GLN A 212 11.63 14.75 -6.14
C GLN A 212 10.24 14.19 -5.88
N ARG A 213 9.20 15.05 -5.90
CA ARG A 213 7.80 14.61 -5.71
C ARG A 213 7.38 13.60 -6.78
N ARG A 214 7.70 13.86 -8.05
CA ARG A 214 7.37 12.96 -9.15
C ARG A 214 8.14 11.65 -9.06
N VAL A 215 9.43 11.68 -8.74
CA VAL A 215 10.27 10.48 -8.56
C VAL A 215 9.71 9.61 -7.44
N LEU A 216 9.40 10.19 -6.27
CA LEU A 216 8.82 9.46 -5.14
C LEU A 216 7.48 8.81 -5.50
N VAL A 217 6.53 9.59 -6.02
CA VAL A 217 5.18 9.07 -6.34
C VAL A 217 5.21 8.09 -7.52
N SER A 218 6.08 8.30 -8.51
CA SER A 218 6.25 7.34 -9.62
C SER A 218 6.76 6.01 -9.08
N PHE A 219 7.82 6.05 -8.27
CA PHE A 219 8.38 4.87 -7.64
C PHE A 219 7.33 4.09 -6.83
N GLU A 220 6.62 4.74 -5.91
CA GLU A 220 5.61 4.07 -5.06
C GLU A 220 4.47 3.42 -5.89
N ARG A 221 4.13 4.00 -7.04
CA ARG A 221 3.10 3.45 -7.94
C ARG A 221 3.58 2.25 -8.76
N THR A 222 4.89 2.03 -8.86
CA THR A 222 5.47 0.84 -9.53
C THR A 222 5.48 -0.39 -8.62
N LEU A 223 5.31 -0.20 -7.31
CA LEU A 223 5.42 -1.26 -6.31
C LEU A 223 4.16 -2.11 -6.26
N LEU A 224 4.34 -3.42 -6.43
CA LEU A 224 3.28 -4.43 -6.36
C LEU A 224 3.65 -5.45 -5.30
N THR A 225 2.91 -5.47 -4.20
CA THR A 225 3.18 -6.32 -3.03
C THR A 225 2.00 -7.25 -2.77
N ALA A 226 2.28 -8.54 -2.62
CA ALA A 226 1.31 -9.53 -2.16
C ALA A 226 2.02 -10.71 -1.48
N GLN A 227 1.29 -11.46 -0.66
CA GLN A 227 1.76 -12.76 -0.18
C GLN A 227 2.02 -13.66 -1.38
N SER A 228 3.21 -14.24 -1.48
CA SER A 228 3.59 -15.11 -2.60
C SER A 228 3.75 -16.57 -2.18
N HIS A 229 4.05 -16.80 -0.91
CA HIS A 229 4.23 -18.14 -0.35
C HIS A 229 3.51 -18.25 0.98
N ASP A 230 2.74 -19.32 1.16
CA ASP A 230 2.16 -19.73 2.43
C ASP A 230 2.96 -20.91 3.00
N ARG A 231 3.23 -20.87 4.30
CA ARG A 231 4.08 -21.87 4.98
C ARG A 231 3.52 -23.29 4.96
N ARG A 232 2.22 -23.47 4.68
CA ARG A 232 1.55 -24.78 4.65
C ARG A 232 1.36 -25.28 3.22
N VAL A 233 0.87 -24.43 2.32
CA VAL A 233 0.49 -24.84 0.95
C VAL A 233 1.53 -24.50 -0.12
N GLY A 234 2.59 -23.81 0.27
CA GLY A 234 3.69 -23.41 -0.60
C GLY A 234 3.36 -22.18 -1.45
N ALA A 235 3.80 -22.19 -2.70
CA ALA A 235 3.63 -21.07 -3.62
C ALA A 235 2.14 -20.78 -3.92
N LEU A 236 1.72 -19.52 -3.81
CA LEU A 236 0.34 -19.09 -4.02
C LEU A 236 -0.06 -18.93 -5.50
N ASP A 237 0.90 -19.08 -6.40
CA ASP A 237 0.73 -19.18 -7.86
C ASP A 237 0.94 -20.62 -8.38
N GLY A 238 0.99 -21.60 -7.47
CA GLY A 238 1.13 -23.02 -7.83
C GLY A 238 -0.17 -23.63 -8.39
N GLU A 239 -0.06 -24.69 -9.19
CA GLU A 239 -1.21 -25.46 -9.70
C GLU A 239 -2.31 -24.61 -10.37
N ARG A 240 -1.91 -23.64 -11.19
CA ARG A 240 -2.79 -22.71 -11.93
C ARG A 240 -3.53 -21.68 -11.08
N ALA A 241 -3.26 -21.59 -9.77
CA ALA A 241 -3.62 -20.38 -9.03
C ALA A 241 -2.78 -19.19 -9.51
N VAL A 242 -3.28 -17.98 -9.26
CA VAL A 242 -2.63 -16.73 -9.69
C VAL A 242 -2.46 -15.75 -8.53
N GLY A 243 -2.23 -16.28 -7.32
CA GLY A 243 -1.86 -15.47 -6.16
C GLY A 243 -0.49 -14.80 -6.33
N GLY A 244 -0.07 -14.04 -5.32
CA GLY A 244 1.20 -13.29 -5.37
C GLY A 244 1.16 -12.05 -6.27
N PRO A 245 2.27 -11.31 -6.33
CA PRO A 245 2.30 -9.98 -6.96
C PRO A 245 2.41 -10.03 -8.49
N ARG A 246 2.71 -11.19 -9.10
CA ARG A 246 2.87 -11.29 -10.56
C ARG A 246 1.56 -11.05 -11.30
N SER A 247 0.43 -11.57 -10.80
CA SER A 247 -0.88 -11.32 -11.38
C SER A 247 -1.28 -9.84 -11.32
N LEU A 248 -0.77 -9.11 -10.32
CA LEU A 248 -1.00 -7.68 -10.20
C LEU A 248 -0.32 -6.86 -11.30
N LEU A 249 0.69 -7.37 -12.01
CA LEU A 249 1.36 -6.65 -13.11
C LEU A 249 0.37 -6.26 -14.19
N THR A 250 -0.48 -7.20 -14.59
CA THR A 250 -1.46 -7.05 -15.67
C THR A 250 -2.90 -6.91 -15.17
N GLN A 251 -3.12 -6.84 -13.85
CA GLN A 251 -4.45 -6.69 -13.26
C GLN A 251 -5.11 -5.38 -13.74
N PRO A 252 -6.23 -5.45 -14.47
CA PRO A 252 -6.95 -4.25 -14.90
C PRO A 252 -7.49 -3.47 -13.72
N PHE A 253 -7.46 -2.14 -13.84
CA PHE A 253 -8.04 -1.24 -12.87
C PHE A 253 -8.46 0.07 -13.54
N GLN A 254 -9.62 0.56 -13.14
CA GLN A 254 -10.10 1.91 -13.41
C GLN A 254 -10.96 2.36 -12.23
N PHE A 255 -11.21 3.67 -12.15
CA PHE A 255 -12.25 4.18 -11.27
C PHE A 255 -13.59 3.48 -11.57
N ALA A 256 -14.32 3.15 -10.51
CA ALA A 256 -15.61 2.47 -10.52
C ALA A 256 -15.64 1.07 -11.16
N ILE A 257 -14.49 0.40 -11.38
CA ILE A 257 -14.51 -0.99 -11.85
C ILE A 257 -15.36 -1.87 -10.93
N ASN A 258 -16.26 -2.66 -11.51
CA ASN A 258 -17.18 -3.54 -10.76
C ASN A 258 -18.09 -2.76 -9.76
N SER A 259 -18.47 -1.54 -10.12
CA SER A 259 -19.42 -0.70 -9.40
C SER A 259 -20.65 -0.40 -10.26
N VAL A 260 -21.75 0.02 -9.64
CA VAL A 260 -22.92 0.56 -10.37
C VAL A 260 -22.59 1.88 -11.11
N LEU A 261 -21.48 2.52 -10.76
CA LEU A 261 -20.95 3.70 -11.43
C LEU A 261 -20.04 3.37 -12.62
N ASP A 262 -19.80 2.08 -12.91
CA ASP A 262 -18.96 1.65 -14.03
C ASP A 262 -19.60 2.04 -15.38
N GLN A 263 -18.92 2.89 -16.14
CA GLN A 263 -19.40 3.39 -17.43
C GLN A 263 -19.10 2.44 -18.60
N THR A 264 -18.44 1.31 -18.36
CA THR A 264 -18.12 0.30 -19.40
C THR A 264 -19.30 -0.60 -19.75
N GLY A 265 -20.43 -0.46 -19.06
CA GLY A 265 -21.65 -1.24 -19.30
C GLY A 265 -21.61 -2.66 -18.72
N ARG A 266 -20.59 -2.99 -17.91
CA ARG A 266 -20.52 -4.27 -17.21
C ARG A 266 -21.27 -4.18 -15.88
N PRO A 267 -22.27 -5.04 -15.63
CA PRO A 267 -22.95 -5.05 -14.35
C PRO A 267 -21.99 -5.50 -13.23
N PRO A 268 -22.09 -4.93 -12.02
CA PRO A 268 -21.28 -5.36 -10.90
C PRO A 268 -21.61 -6.79 -10.48
N THR A 269 -20.60 -7.50 -9.99
CA THR A 269 -20.69 -8.89 -9.51
C THR A 269 -20.09 -9.04 -8.11
N ARG A 270 -20.64 -10.00 -7.36
CA ARG A 270 -20.10 -10.45 -6.07
C ARG A 270 -18.82 -11.27 -6.20
N HIS A 271 -18.58 -11.84 -7.38
CA HIS A 271 -17.40 -12.65 -7.68
C HIS A 271 -16.15 -11.79 -7.95
N VAL A 272 -15.65 -11.12 -6.90
CA VAL A 272 -14.53 -10.17 -6.97
C VAL A 272 -13.18 -10.88 -7.06
N PHE A 273 -13.02 -11.97 -6.31
CA PHE A 273 -11.78 -12.76 -6.34
C PHE A 273 -11.96 -14.05 -7.13
N SER A 274 -10.98 -14.34 -7.99
CA SER A 274 -10.88 -15.59 -8.76
C SER A 274 -9.48 -16.22 -8.71
N LEU A 275 -8.59 -15.68 -7.87
CA LEU A 275 -7.17 -16.04 -7.80
C LEU A 275 -6.93 -17.54 -7.54
N PHE A 276 -7.84 -18.19 -6.83
CA PHE A 276 -7.70 -19.55 -6.33
C PHE A 276 -8.77 -20.51 -6.85
N ASP A 277 -9.48 -20.16 -7.94
CA ASP A 277 -10.53 -21.02 -8.52
C ASP A 277 -10.01 -22.41 -8.89
N ALA A 278 -8.77 -22.49 -9.38
CA ALA A 278 -8.08 -23.73 -9.72
C ALA A 278 -7.88 -24.68 -8.52
N TRP A 279 -7.90 -24.15 -7.29
CA TRP A 279 -7.68 -24.92 -6.07
C TRP A 279 -8.96 -25.49 -5.45
N THR A 280 -10.14 -25.18 -5.99
CA THR A 280 -11.43 -25.73 -5.52
C THR A 280 -11.46 -27.26 -5.54
N ALA A 281 -10.79 -27.88 -6.52
CA ALA A 281 -10.64 -29.33 -6.65
C ALA A 281 -9.20 -29.83 -6.40
N SER A 282 -8.34 -29.03 -5.74
CA SER A 282 -6.98 -29.48 -5.41
C SER A 282 -7.01 -30.70 -4.50
N ALA A 283 -6.00 -31.59 -4.57
CA ALA A 283 -5.85 -32.71 -3.64
C ALA A 283 -5.41 -32.24 -2.23
N ASP A 284 -4.77 -31.07 -2.13
CA ASP A 284 -4.33 -30.46 -0.88
C ASP A 284 -5.49 -29.76 -0.15
N GLU A 285 -5.75 -30.15 1.10
CA GLU A 285 -6.83 -29.57 1.91
C GLU A 285 -6.60 -28.10 2.29
N GLY A 286 -5.35 -27.67 2.48
CA GLY A 286 -5.02 -26.28 2.74
C GLY A 286 -5.32 -25.38 1.55
N ARG A 287 -5.02 -25.84 0.33
CA ARG A 287 -5.38 -25.12 -0.90
C ARG A 287 -6.88 -25.04 -1.09
N ARG A 288 -7.60 -26.14 -0.85
CA ARG A 288 -9.08 -26.12 -0.83
C ARG A 288 -9.61 -25.15 0.22
N ALA A 289 -8.97 -25.06 1.40
CA ALA A 289 -9.36 -24.11 2.44
C ALA A 289 -9.20 -22.64 1.99
N ILE A 290 -8.10 -22.31 1.30
CA ILE A 290 -7.91 -20.97 0.70
C ILE A 290 -8.98 -20.67 -0.34
N ALA A 291 -9.26 -21.63 -1.24
CA ALA A 291 -10.33 -21.48 -2.23
C ALA A 291 -11.72 -21.27 -1.58
N ARG A 292 -12.03 -22.01 -0.50
CA ARG A 292 -13.25 -21.78 0.29
C ARG A 292 -13.26 -20.40 0.95
N GLY A 293 -12.12 -19.92 1.44
CA GLY A 293 -11.98 -18.54 1.96
C GLY A 293 -12.31 -17.48 0.92
N GLN A 294 -11.88 -17.68 -0.33
CA GLN A 294 -12.26 -16.84 -1.46
C GLN A 294 -13.78 -16.88 -1.71
N THR A 295 -14.40 -18.07 -1.73
CA THR A 295 -15.85 -18.21 -1.88
C THR A 295 -16.60 -17.49 -0.76
N LEU A 296 -16.13 -17.59 0.49
CA LEU A 296 -16.70 -16.85 1.62
C LEU A 296 -16.59 -15.34 1.40
N PHE A 297 -15.45 -14.84 0.92
CA PHE A 297 -15.30 -13.41 0.63
C PHE A 297 -16.31 -12.93 -0.42
N ASN A 298 -16.44 -13.66 -1.53
CA ASN A 298 -17.33 -13.29 -2.62
C ASN A 298 -18.81 -13.37 -2.20
N GLU A 299 -19.22 -14.43 -1.51
CA GLU A 299 -20.64 -14.77 -1.38
C GLU A 299 -21.22 -14.63 0.04
N ARG A 300 -20.39 -14.50 1.09
CA ARG A 300 -20.90 -14.48 2.47
C ARG A 300 -21.71 -13.22 2.73
N SER A 301 -23.00 -13.44 2.97
CA SER A 301 -23.95 -12.42 3.39
C SER A 301 -23.69 -11.94 4.82
N LEU A 302 -23.69 -10.63 5.02
CA LEU A 302 -23.44 -9.90 6.26
C LEU A 302 -24.68 -9.08 6.63
N GLY A 303 -25.25 -9.41 7.78
CA GLY A 303 -26.38 -8.68 8.36
C GLY A 303 -27.69 -8.77 7.54
N PRO A 304 -28.73 -8.04 7.99
CA PRO A 304 -30.07 -8.13 7.40
C PRO A 304 -30.16 -7.57 5.97
N ARG A 305 -29.24 -6.68 5.57
CA ARG A 305 -29.20 -6.07 4.23
C ARG A 305 -28.49 -6.92 3.18
N ARG A 306 -28.08 -8.14 3.53
CA ARG A 306 -27.35 -9.08 2.68
C ARG A 306 -26.12 -8.51 1.96
N ALA A 307 -25.43 -7.54 2.58
CA ALA A 307 -24.17 -7.03 2.07
C ALA A 307 -23.11 -8.15 2.07
N THR A 308 -22.12 -8.08 1.20
CA THR A 308 -21.00 -9.03 1.16
C THR A 308 -19.68 -8.26 1.29
N CYS A 309 -18.56 -8.95 1.51
CA CYS A 309 -17.25 -8.31 1.53
C CYS A 309 -16.99 -7.56 0.21
N SER A 310 -17.45 -8.12 -0.91
CA SER A 310 -17.39 -7.49 -2.24
C SER A 310 -18.15 -6.17 -2.38
N GLY A 311 -19.05 -5.79 -1.46
CA GLY A 311 -19.72 -4.48 -1.48
C GLY A 311 -18.85 -3.32 -1.06
N CYS A 312 -17.84 -3.58 -0.24
CA CYS A 312 -16.86 -2.57 0.15
C CYS A 312 -15.52 -2.78 -0.58
N HIS A 313 -15.22 -4.03 -0.94
CA HIS A 313 -13.99 -4.44 -1.60
C HIS A 313 -14.30 -4.95 -3.01
N ASN A 314 -14.69 -4.06 -3.91
CA ASN A 314 -15.20 -4.43 -5.23
C ASN A 314 -14.15 -4.44 -6.35
N ALA A 315 -12.94 -3.90 -6.12
CA ALA A 315 -11.86 -3.94 -7.11
C ALA A 315 -11.39 -5.40 -7.33
N PRO A 316 -11.61 -5.99 -8.53
CA PRO A 316 -11.35 -7.40 -8.78
C PRO A 316 -9.91 -7.79 -8.45
N ASN A 317 -9.74 -8.90 -7.71
CA ASN A 317 -8.45 -9.49 -7.32
C ASN A 317 -7.48 -8.58 -6.53
N VAL A 318 -7.88 -7.36 -6.17
CA VAL A 318 -7.08 -6.42 -5.38
C VAL A 318 -7.70 -6.17 -4.01
N GLY A 319 -9.03 -6.11 -3.94
CA GLY A 319 -9.78 -5.92 -2.69
C GLY A 319 -9.80 -4.48 -2.17
N SER A 320 -9.41 -3.47 -2.96
CA SER A 320 -9.72 -2.06 -2.64
C SER A 320 -11.16 -1.71 -3.04
N SER A 321 -11.67 -0.57 -2.54
CA SER A 321 -12.87 0.08 -3.10
C SER A 321 -12.50 0.76 -4.42
N SER A 322 -13.27 0.51 -5.47
CA SER A 322 -13.02 1.08 -6.80
C SER A 322 -13.49 2.53 -6.95
N THR A 323 -14.12 3.12 -5.93
CA THR A 323 -14.61 4.52 -5.97
C THR A 323 -14.15 5.36 -4.79
N GLY A 324 -13.60 4.74 -3.75
CA GLY A 324 -13.24 5.40 -2.51
C GLY A 324 -14.42 5.62 -1.57
N ALA A 325 -15.63 5.20 -1.96
CA ALA A 325 -16.78 5.16 -1.06
C ALA A 325 -16.61 4.05 -0.02
N PHE A 326 -17.03 4.33 1.22
CA PHE A 326 -16.98 3.36 2.33
C PHE A 326 -18.03 2.24 2.16
N PHE A 327 -19.15 2.53 1.50
CA PHE A 327 -20.19 1.57 1.17
C PHE A 327 -20.60 1.71 -0.30
N GLU A 328 -20.54 0.61 -1.04
CA GLU A 328 -21.24 0.48 -2.32
C GLU A 328 -22.20 -0.70 -2.24
N GLY A 329 -23.44 -0.51 -2.70
CA GLY A 329 -24.31 -1.66 -2.91
C GLY A 329 -23.76 -2.47 -4.07
N VAL A 330 -23.18 -3.66 -3.82
CA VAL A 330 -23.32 -4.70 -4.84
C VAL A 330 -24.80 -4.91 -4.97
N ALA A 331 -25.31 -4.99 -6.21
CA ALA A 331 -26.71 -5.29 -6.47
C ALA A 331 -27.18 -6.46 -5.57
N GLY A 332 -27.82 -6.10 -4.45
CA GLY A 332 -28.86 -6.92 -3.89
C GLY A 332 -29.86 -7.01 -5.02
N GLN A 333 -30.21 -8.23 -5.41
CA GLN A 333 -31.37 -8.42 -6.26
C GLN A 333 -32.49 -7.51 -5.73
N PRO A 334 -33.14 -6.69 -6.57
CA PRO A 334 -34.39 -6.10 -6.14
C PRO A 334 -35.28 -7.27 -5.69
N ASP A 335 -35.95 -7.08 -4.56
CA ASP A 335 -37.01 -7.99 -4.14
C ASP A 335 -38.00 -8.24 -5.30
#